data_AF-A0A292SB93-F1
#
_entry.id   AF-A0A292SB93-F1
#
_cell.length_a   1.000
_cell.length_b   1.000
_cell.length_c   1.000
_cell.angle_alpha   90.00
_cell.angle_beta   90.00
_cell.angle_gamma   90.00
#
_symmetry.space_group_name_H-M   'P 1'
#
loop_
_entity.id
_entity.type
_entity.pdbx_description
1 polymer ?
#
loop_
_entity_poly.entity_id
_entity_poly.type
_entity_poly.pdbx_seq_one_letter_code
_entity_poly.pdbx_strand_id
1 'polypeptide(L)' 'MFVEVKTRTTEVCGHPFEAVTRTKYNHIKQGIFMYLKDYPEYKKFRIDAVSVL' A
#
# COMPACT_ATOMS: atom_id res chain seq x y z
N MET A 1 3.00 -7.45 -7.93
CA MET A 1 2.47 -7.39 -6.55
C MET A 1 3.02 -6.13 -5.93
N PHE A 2 2.17 -5.24 -5.40
CA PHE A 2 2.58 -4.00 -4.75
C PHE A 2 2.35 -4.15 -3.25
N VAL A 3 3.34 -3.79 -2.43
CA VAL A 3 3.28 -4.00 -0.97
C VAL A 3 3.51 -2.67 -0.27
N GLU A 4 2.56 -2.27 0.57
CA GLU A 4 2.74 -1.21 1.56
C GLU A 4 3.22 -1.86 2.86
N VAL A 5 4.42 -1.49 3.33
CA VAL A 5 4.97 -1.99 4.60
C VAL A 5 4.85 -0.92 5.66
N LYS A 6 4.24 -1.27 6.80
CA LYS A 6 4.20 -0.42 7.99
C LYS A 6 4.88 -1.10 9.17
N THR A 7 5.94 -0.47 9.65
CA THR A 7 6.64 -0.86 10.87
C THR A 7 6.10 -0.07 12.06
N ARG A 8 5.92 -0.73 13.20
CA ARG A 8 5.61 -0.09 14.48
C ARG A 8 6.38 -0.79 15.58
N THR A 9 6.94 -0.01 16.49
CA THR A 9 7.53 -0.54 17.75
C THR A 9 6.50 -0.62 18.87
N THR A 10 5.35 0.05 18.73
CA THR A 10 4.29 0.11 19.75
C THR A 10 2.91 0.28 19.11
N GLU A 11 1.86 -0.25 19.74
CA GLU A 11 0.44 -0.18 19.31
C GLU A 11 -0.32 1.07 19.83
N VAL A 12 0.38 2.04 20.42
CA VAL A 12 -0.21 3.22 21.09
C VAL A 12 -1.06 4.09 20.15
N CYS A 13 -0.86 3.98 18.83
CA CYS A 13 -1.60 4.74 17.81
C CYS A 13 -2.54 3.86 16.96
N GLY A 14 -2.99 2.73 17.50
CA GLY A 14 -3.82 1.76 16.79
C GLY A 14 -3.03 0.84 15.86
N HIS A 15 -3.74 -0.14 15.30
CA HIS A 15 -3.09 -1.17 14.50
C HIS A 15 -2.61 -0.62 13.16
N PRO A 16 -1.46 -1.09 12.61
CA PRO A 16 -0.88 -0.48 11.41
C PRO A 16 -1.80 -0.61 10.17
N PHE A 17 -2.70 -1.60 10.15
CA PHE A 17 -3.73 -1.76 9.12
C PHE A 17 -4.81 -0.68 9.17
N GLU A 18 -5.18 -0.20 10.36
CA GLU A 18 -6.16 0.88 10.55
C GLU A 18 -5.62 2.21 10.00
N ALA A 19 -4.29 2.35 9.92
CA ALA A 19 -3.64 3.50 9.30
C ALA A 19 -3.67 3.48 7.76
N VAL A 20 -4.19 2.42 7.11
CA VAL A 20 -4.45 2.40 5.66
C VAL A 20 -5.81 3.05 5.40
N THR A 21 -5.83 4.38 5.49
CA THR A 21 -7.04 5.17 5.23
C THR A 21 -7.41 5.15 3.75
N ARG A 22 -8.67 5.49 3.44
CA ARG A 22 -9.14 5.65 2.05
C ARG A 22 -8.28 6.63 1.25
N THR A 23 -7.85 7.72 1.86
CA THR A 23 -6.94 8.70 1.24
C THR A 23 -5.60 8.07 0.90
N LYS A 24 -5.03 7.30 1.82
CA LYS A 24 -3.76 6.61 1.60
C LYS A 24 -3.84 5.55 0.51
N TYR A 25 -4.94 4.79 0.47
CA TYR A 25 -5.22 3.86 -0.62
C TYR A 25 -5.30 4.55 -2.00
N ASN A 26 -5.91 5.75 -2.06
CA ASN A 26 -5.96 6.52 -3.31
C ASN A 26 -4.57 6.97 -3.77
N HIS A 27 -3.69 7.39 -2.86
CA HIS A 27 -2.30 7.72 -3.22
C HIS A 27 -1.53 6.50 -3.72
N ILE A 28 -1.68 5.35 -3.07
CA ILE A 28 -1.05 4.09 -3.53
C ILE A 28 -1.53 3.74 -4.94
N LYS A 29 -2.84 3.86 -5.22
CA LYS A 29 -3.39 3.65 -6.56
C LYS A 29 -2.79 4.59 -7.61
N GLN A 30 -2.63 5.86 -7.28
CA GLN A 30 -2.03 6.83 -8.20
C GLN A 30 -0.59 6.42 -8.56
N GLY A 31 0.22 6.04 -7.57
CA GLY A 31 1.58 5.55 -7.80
C GLY A 31 1.61 4.29 -8.66
N ILE A 32 0.73 3.33 -8.39
CA ILE A 32 0.58 2.11 -9.21
C ILE A 32 0.19 2.46 -10.64
N PHE A 33 -0.77 3.38 -10.83
CA PHE A 33 -1.20 3.77 -12.16
C PHE A 33 -0.08 4.43 -12.97
N MET A 34 0.75 5.26 -12.34
CA MET A 34 1.95 5.82 -12.98
C MET A 34 2.94 4.73 -13.37
N TYR A 35 3.21 3.77 -12.49
CA TYR A 35 4.09 2.64 -12.81
C TYR A 35 3.55 1.80 -13.97
N LEU A 36 2.27 1.43 -13.96
CA LEU A 36 1.65 0.61 -15.00
C LEU A 36 1.56 1.32 -16.36
N LYS A 37 1.59 2.66 -16.37
CA LYS A 37 1.65 3.44 -17.60
C LYS A 37 2.97 3.19 -18.36
N ASP A 38 4.07 3.07 -17.62
CA ASP A 38 5.41 2.86 -18.19
C ASP A 38 5.66 1.38 -18.50
N TYR A 39 4.92 0.46 -17.86
CA TYR A 39 5.04 -1.00 -18.03
C TYR A 39 3.69 -1.66 -18.36
N PRO A 40 3.15 -1.46 -19.59
CA PRO A 40 1.81 -1.91 -19.99
C PRO A 40 1.64 -3.43 -20.08
N GLU A 41 2.73 -4.21 -20.05
CA GLU A 41 2.71 -5.67 -20.00
C GLU A 41 2.06 -6.21 -18.72
N TYR A 42 2.08 -5.45 -17.63
CA TYR A 42 1.52 -5.85 -16.35
C TYR A 42 0.05 -5.42 -16.21
N LYS A 43 -0.88 -6.31 -16.59
CA LYS A 43 -2.34 -6.00 -16.54
C LYS A 43 -3.03 -6.38 -15.24
N LYS A 44 -2.44 -7.32 -14.49
CA LYS A 44 -2.99 -7.81 -13.21
C LYS A 44 -2.08 -7.37 -12.08
N PHE A 45 -2.66 -6.72 -11.08
CA PHE A 45 -1.94 -6.35 -9.87
C PHE A 45 -2.78 -6.63 -8.63
N ARG A 46 -2.07 -6.76 -7.52
CA ARG A 46 -2.60 -6.94 -6.17
C ARG A 46 -1.86 -5.96 -5.28
N ILE A 47 -2.59 -5.36 -4.33
CA ILE A 47 -2.04 -4.46 -3.32
C ILE A 47 -2.16 -5.20 -2.00
N ASP A 48 -1.03 -5.38 -1.34
CA ASP A 48 -0.95 -5.97 -0.01
C ASP A 48 -0.47 -4.94 0.99
N ALA A 49 -1.02 -5.00 2.19
CA ALA A 49 -0.49 -4.29 3.35
C ALA A 49 0.18 -5.31 4.26
N VAL A 50 1.39 -5.01 4.72
CA VAL A 50 2.13 -5.84 5.66
C VAL A 50 2.50 -5.00 6.86
N SER A 51 2.16 -5.53 8.04
CA SER A 51 2.54 -4.96 9.32
C SER A 51 3.72 -5.74 9.89
N VAL A 52 4.76 -5.02 10.32
CA VAL A 52 5.88 -5.59 11.07
C VAL A 52 5.85 -4.98 12.47
N LEU A 53 5.72 -5.84 13.46
CA LEU A 53 5.65 -5.51 14.90
C LEU A 53 6.98 -5.82 15.58
#